data_AF-A0A9Q8V5H2-F1
#
_entry.id   AF-A0A9Q8V5H2-F1
#
_cell.length_a   1.000
_cell.length_b   1.000
_cell.length_c   1.000
_cell.angle_alpha   90.00
_cell.angle_beta   90.00
_cell.angle_gamma   90.00
#
_symmetry.space_group_name_H-M   'P 1'
#
loop_
_entity.id
_entity.type
_entity.pdbx_description
1 polymer ?
#
loop_
_entity_poly.entity_id
_entity_poly.type
_entity_poly.pdbx_seq_one_letter_code
_entity_poly.pdbx_strand_id
1 'polypeptide(L)'
;MCLPRARKSTSRYHQLPSSDSLPASAYPRVVAMGAPPSSSHPPMSANNNSTMSPTPFAGPPSTSFLSAQHERLILELLPFKDSAKFQEWLNSDWVRGSWLEFHADFLGKTARTGPSSAAAPEPDKGRAAQAAKDAINSRSQKYLVYHPNKTGWTAEDHHVRFIVTVIQDNMLRSLWSESEWKKKAIDIAKAVFEVLCFLKATFYVVDQHPPSYSQ
;
A
#
# COMPACT_ATOMS: atom_id res chain seq x y z
N MET A 1 8.43 -52.54 29.25
CA MET A 1 7.59 -51.75 30.17
C MET A 1 8.49 -50.71 30.84
N CYS A 2 8.43 -49.45 30.44
CA CYS A 2 9.25 -48.37 31.02
C CYS A 2 8.36 -47.17 31.33
N LEU A 3 8.34 -46.70 32.59
CA LEU A 3 7.51 -45.58 33.01
C LEU A 3 8.25 -44.24 32.80
N PRO A 4 7.59 -43.18 32.31
CA PRO A 4 8.22 -41.89 32.05
C PRO A 4 8.46 -41.11 33.35
N ARG A 5 9.68 -40.57 33.51
CA ARG A 5 10.04 -39.73 34.66
C ARG A 5 9.68 -38.27 34.37
N ALA A 6 8.72 -37.72 35.12
CA ALA A 6 8.32 -36.32 34.99
C ALA A 6 9.49 -35.35 35.23
N ARG A 7 9.65 -34.35 34.34
CA ARG A 7 10.61 -33.24 34.49
C ARG A 7 9.83 -31.94 34.60
N LYS A 8 10.18 -31.10 35.59
CA LYS A 8 9.36 -29.96 36.03
C LYS A 8 9.29 -28.87 34.95
N SER A 9 8.10 -28.30 34.77
CA SER A 9 7.94 -27.01 34.09
C SER A 9 8.57 -25.91 34.93
N THR A 10 9.37 -25.05 34.31
CA THR A 10 9.83 -23.77 34.86
C THR A 10 9.32 -22.65 33.98
N SER A 11 8.09 -22.21 34.25
CA SER A 11 7.52 -21.04 33.62
C SER A 11 8.34 -19.80 33.96
N ARG A 12 8.74 -19.02 32.94
CA ARG A 12 9.35 -17.70 33.09
C ARG A 12 8.47 -16.65 32.43
N TYR A 13 7.31 -16.39 33.03
CA TYR A 13 6.62 -15.12 32.84
C TYR A 13 7.47 -14.02 33.48
N HIS A 14 8.03 -13.11 32.67
CA HIS A 14 8.51 -11.84 33.19
C HIS A 14 7.31 -10.96 33.51
N GLN A 15 7.25 -10.46 34.75
CA GLN A 15 6.21 -9.50 35.16
C GLN A 15 6.49 -8.13 34.52
N LEU A 16 5.45 -7.50 33.99
CA LEU A 16 5.45 -6.07 33.71
C LEU A 16 5.27 -5.31 35.02
N PRO A 17 6.04 -4.25 35.29
CA PRO A 17 5.73 -3.30 36.36
C PRO A 17 4.66 -2.31 35.87
N SER A 18 3.48 -2.36 36.48
CA SER A 18 2.45 -1.33 36.37
C SER A 18 2.29 -0.64 37.72
N SER A 19 2.37 0.70 37.76
CA SER A 19 1.71 1.54 38.77
C SER A 19 1.83 3.02 38.38
N ASP A 20 0.74 3.75 38.55
CA ASP A 20 0.61 5.19 38.28
C ASP A 20 1.35 6.07 39.30
N SER A 21 1.79 7.25 38.87
CA SER A 21 2.01 8.44 39.73
C SER A 21 2.04 9.71 38.87
N LEU A 22 1.11 10.63 39.10
CA LEU A 22 1.06 11.95 38.46
C LEU A 22 1.98 12.95 39.22
N PRO A 23 2.30 14.13 38.65
CA PRO A 23 1.34 15.23 38.73
C PRO A 23 1.12 15.98 37.40
N ALA A 24 -0.11 16.43 37.16
CA ALA A 24 -0.41 17.44 36.15
C ALA A 24 -0.06 18.85 36.70
N SER A 25 0.41 19.76 35.83
CA SER A 25 0.66 21.16 36.23
C SER A 25 0.46 22.16 35.08
N ALA A 26 -0.19 23.28 35.42
CA ALA A 26 -0.18 24.58 34.75
C ALA A 26 -0.34 24.65 33.20
N TYR A 27 -1.58 24.82 32.75
CA TYR A 27 -1.86 25.65 31.57
C TYR A 27 -1.61 27.14 31.88
N PRO A 28 -1.03 27.93 30.96
CA PRO A 28 -1.28 29.36 30.85
C PRO A 28 -2.45 29.62 29.89
N ARG A 29 -3.59 30.03 30.42
CA ARG A 29 -4.78 30.47 29.66
C ARG A 29 -4.58 31.90 29.19
N VAL A 30 -4.31 32.12 27.90
CA VAL A 30 -4.35 33.47 27.31
C VAL A 30 -5.81 33.94 27.22
N VAL A 31 -6.07 35.18 27.62
CA VAL A 31 -7.41 35.76 27.76
C VAL A 31 -7.74 36.64 26.56
N ALA A 32 -8.97 36.56 26.05
CA ALA A 32 -9.45 37.38 24.94
C ALA A 32 -9.76 38.83 25.39
N MET A 33 -9.39 39.81 24.56
CA MET A 33 -9.70 41.23 24.72
C MET A 33 -9.91 41.89 23.34
N GLY A 34 -10.93 42.75 23.22
CA GLY A 34 -10.96 43.81 22.19
C GLY A 34 -11.64 43.54 20.83
N ALA A 35 -12.93 43.87 20.74
CA ALA A 35 -13.53 44.58 19.60
C ALA A 35 -13.88 46.01 20.09
N PRO A 36 -14.39 47.00 19.30
CA PRO A 36 -14.89 47.01 17.90
C PRO A 36 -14.22 48.20 17.10
N PRO A 37 -14.82 48.95 16.12
CA PRO A 37 -16.07 48.80 15.36
C PRO A 37 -16.06 49.09 13.81
N SER A 38 -17.06 48.52 13.11
CA SER A 38 -17.93 49.07 12.04
C SER A 38 -17.44 49.77 10.74
N SER A 39 -18.31 49.67 9.71
CA SER A 39 -18.32 50.29 8.36
C SER A 39 -17.54 49.52 7.25
N SER A 40 -18.00 49.42 5.98
CA SER A 40 -19.24 49.88 5.30
C SER A 40 -19.66 48.98 4.11
N HIS A 41 -20.90 49.14 3.61
CA HIS A 41 -21.52 48.47 2.43
C HIS A 41 -21.54 49.41 1.18
N PRO A 42 -21.98 48.98 -0.04
CA PRO A 42 -22.12 47.62 -0.60
C PRO A 42 -21.12 47.44 -1.79
N PRO A 43 -21.40 47.47 -3.13
CA PRO A 43 -22.64 47.40 -3.96
C PRO A 43 -22.86 45.99 -4.58
N MET A 44 -23.44 45.88 -5.80
CA MET A 44 -23.61 44.64 -6.60
C MET A 44 -23.56 44.92 -8.11
N SER A 45 -23.50 43.84 -8.92
CA SER A 45 -24.12 43.66 -10.26
C SER A 45 -23.25 43.70 -11.53
N ALA A 46 -23.86 43.19 -12.63
CA ALA A 46 -23.46 43.24 -14.04
C ALA A 46 -22.40 42.23 -14.56
N ASN A 47 -22.83 40.96 -14.61
CA ASN A 47 -22.85 40.13 -15.83
C ASN A 47 -22.19 40.68 -17.11
N ASN A 48 -21.34 39.88 -17.76
CA ASN A 48 -21.05 40.04 -19.19
C ASN A 48 -20.87 38.68 -19.89
N ASN A 49 -21.48 38.52 -21.06
CA ASN A 49 -21.39 37.29 -21.85
C ASN A 49 -19.98 37.09 -22.43
N SER A 50 -19.59 35.84 -22.62
CA SER A 50 -18.61 35.48 -23.65
C SER A 50 -19.05 34.20 -24.35
N THR A 51 -19.12 34.27 -25.67
CA THR A 51 -19.77 33.29 -26.55
C THR A 51 -19.00 31.97 -26.58
N MET A 52 -19.72 30.87 -26.84
CA MET A 52 -19.15 29.52 -26.95
C MET A 52 -17.99 29.42 -27.94
N SER A 53 -17.05 28.53 -27.62
CA SER A 53 -16.34 27.72 -28.60
C SER A 53 -16.14 26.33 -28.00
N PRO A 54 -16.95 25.32 -28.38
CA PRO A 54 -16.76 23.97 -27.90
C PRO A 54 -15.59 23.34 -28.65
N THR A 55 -14.43 23.24 -28.00
CA THR A 55 -13.31 22.40 -28.46
C THR A 55 -13.51 20.98 -27.91
N PRO A 56 -13.95 20.00 -28.73
CA PRO A 56 -14.05 18.62 -28.27
C PRO A 56 -12.66 17.95 -28.31
N PHE A 57 -12.46 16.95 -27.46
CA PHE A 57 -11.32 16.02 -27.45
C PHE A 57 -9.91 16.60 -27.25
N ALA A 58 -9.56 16.82 -25.98
CA ALA A 58 -8.23 16.53 -25.45
C ALA A 58 -8.28 16.05 -23.98
N GLY A 59 -9.26 15.20 -23.63
CA GLY A 59 -9.21 14.46 -22.36
C GLY A 59 -8.05 13.46 -22.39
N PRO A 60 -7.38 13.17 -21.24
CA PRO A 60 -6.17 12.36 -21.21
C PRO A 60 -6.42 10.96 -21.79
N PRO A 61 -5.79 10.59 -22.91
CA PRO A 61 -6.19 9.41 -23.68
C PRO A 61 -5.68 8.11 -23.06
N SER A 62 -6.50 7.07 -23.20
CA SER A 62 -6.19 5.64 -23.02
C SER A 62 -5.81 5.13 -21.62
N THR A 63 -5.02 5.84 -20.80
CA THR A 63 -4.48 5.29 -19.54
C THR A 63 -5.57 4.88 -18.54
N SER A 64 -6.59 5.73 -18.34
CA SER A 64 -7.73 5.45 -17.46
C SER A 64 -8.56 4.23 -17.92
N PHE A 65 -8.73 4.06 -19.24
CA PHE A 65 -9.39 2.89 -19.81
C PHE A 65 -8.55 1.62 -19.66
N LEU A 66 -7.23 1.71 -19.80
CA LEU A 66 -6.31 0.60 -19.57
C LEU A 66 -6.30 0.18 -18.09
N SER A 67 -6.32 1.13 -17.14
CA SER A 67 -6.48 0.78 -15.71
C SER A 67 -7.83 0.15 -15.42
N ALA A 68 -8.94 0.63 -15.99
CA ALA A 68 -10.26 0.00 -15.80
C ALA A 68 -10.32 -1.42 -16.38
N GLN A 69 -9.62 -1.69 -17.49
CA GLN A 69 -9.50 -3.04 -18.04
C GLN A 69 -8.58 -3.93 -17.19
N HIS A 70 -7.46 -3.42 -16.68
CA HIS A 70 -6.56 -4.19 -15.81
C HIS A 70 -7.18 -4.49 -14.45
N GLU A 71 -7.92 -3.54 -13.86
CA GLU A 71 -8.75 -3.77 -12.67
C GLU A 71 -9.77 -4.89 -12.89
N ARG A 72 -10.49 -4.88 -14.03
CA ARG A 72 -11.42 -5.97 -14.36
C ARG A 72 -10.73 -7.33 -14.44
N LEU A 73 -9.58 -7.40 -15.10
CA LEU A 73 -8.81 -8.66 -15.20
C LEU A 73 -8.30 -9.13 -13.82
N ILE A 74 -7.93 -8.21 -12.94
CA ILE A 74 -7.51 -8.53 -11.56
C ILE A 74 -8.69 -8.98 -10.69
N LEU A 75 -9.87 -8.38 -10.86
CA LEU A 75 -11.12 -8.84 -10.22
C LEU A 75 -11.46 -10.29 -10.62
N GLU A 76 -11.17 -10.71 -11.85
CA GLU A 76 -11.38 -12.08 -12.32
C GLU A 76 -10.35 -13.08 -11.72
N LEU A 77 -9.24 -12.61 -11.14
CA LEU A 77 -8.19 -13.42 -10.48
C LEU A 77 -8.31 -13.50 -8.95
N LEU A 78 -9.06 -12.59 -8.33
CA LEU A 78 -9.19 -12.43 -6.87
C LEU A 78 -10.59 -12.84 -6.38
N PRO A 79 -10.80 -13.10 -5.07
CA PRO A 79 -12.11 -13.46 -4.53
C PRO A 79 -13.10 -12.28 -4.41
N PHE A 80 -12.93 -11.23 -5.23
CA PHE A 80 -13.78 -10.03 -5.24
C PHE A 80 -14.81 -10.12 -6.37
N LYS A 81 -16.07 -9.76 -6.07
CA LYS A 81 -17.18 -9.71 -7.06
C LYS A 81 -17.62 -8.28 -7.38
N ASP A 82 -16.89 -7.30 -6.89
CA ASP A 82 -17.27 -5.90 -6.79
C ASP A 82 -16.00 -5.04 -6.76
N SER A 83 -15.94 -4.03 -7.63
CA SER A 83 -14.83 -3.07 -7.71
C SER A 83 -14.70 -2.26 -6.42
N ALA A 84 -15.81 -1.86 -5.77
CA ALA A 84 -15.75 -1.05 -4.56
C ALA A 84 -14.99 -1.76 -3.43
N LYS A 85 -15.21 -3.07 -3.25
CA LYS A 85 -14.49 -3.90 -2.26
C LYS A 85 -13.03 -4.17 -2.63
N PHE A 86 -12.72 -4.25 -3.92
CA PHE A 86 -11.34 -4.34 -4.38
C PHE A 86 -10.58 -3.02 -4.13
N GLN A 87 -11.21 -1.87 -4.40
CA GLN A 87 -10.63 -0.56 -4.11
C GLN A 87 -10.48 -0.31 -2.59
N GLU A 88 -11.45 -0.73 -1.77
CA GLU A 88 -11.34 -0.75 -0.30
C GLU A 88 -10.12 -1.59 0.14
N TRP A 89 -9.98 -2.79 -0.42
CA TRP A 89 -8.86 -3.68 -0.15
C TRP A 89 -7.49 -3.11 -0.59
N LEU A 90 -7.39 -2.53 -1.79
CA LEU A 90 -6.17 -1.88 -2.29
C LEU A 90 -5.72 -0.70 -1.42
N ASN A 91 -6.67 0.04 -0.83
CA ASN A 91 -6.38 1.18 0.03
C ASN A 91 -6.18 0.81 1.51
N SER A 92 -6.45 -0.45 1.89
CA SER A 92 -6.22 -0.94 3.25
C SER A 92 -4.73 -1.09 3.59
N ASP A 93 -4.38 -0.97 4.89
CA ASP A 93 -3.00 -0.86 5.37
C ASP A 93 -2.07 -2.01 4.92
N TRP A 94 -2.60 -3.22 4.78
CA TRP A 94 -1.84 -4.43 4.40
C TRP A 94 -1.33 -4.36 2.96
N VAL A 95 -2.15 -3.82 2.03
CA VAL A 95 -1.78 -3.64 0.62
C VAL A 95 -1.09 -2.30 0.43
N ARG A 96 -1.64 -1.23 1.00
CA ARG A 96 -1.13 0.14 0.85
C ARG A 96 0.21 0.36 1.57
N GLY A 97 0.39 -0.24 2.76
CA GLY A 97 1.67 -0.26 3.48
C GLY A 97 2.73 -1.07 2.74
N SER A 98 2.40 -2.28 2.27
CA SER A 98 3.30 -3.08 1.43
C SER A 98 3.71 -2.36 0.14
N TRP A 99 2.78 -1.61 -0.47
CA TRP A 99 3.06 -0.76 -1.63
C TRP A 99 4.00 0.40 -1.28
N LEU A 100 3.81 1.06 -0.14
CA LEU A 100 4.66 2.17 0.30
C LEU A 100 6.07 1.68 0.69
N GLU A 101 6.21 0.51 1.33
CA GLU A 101 7.51 -0.19 1.50
C GLU A 101 8.17 -0.39 0.13
N PHE A 102 7.47 -1.04 -0.82
CA PHE A 102 8.00 -1.32 -2.16
C PHE A 102 8.41 -0.05 -2.91
N HIS A 103 7.57 0.99 -2.87
CA HIS A 103 7.86 2.26 -3.52
C HIS A 103 9.07 2.96 -2.89
N ALA A 104 9.15 3.05 -1.55
CA ALA A 104 10.27 3.71 -0.87
C ALA A 104 11.60 2.95 -1.01
N ASP A 105 11.57 1.62 -0.88
CA ASP A 105 12.78 0.79 -0.83
C ASP A 105 13.30 0.32 -2.18
N PHE A 106 12.45 0.22 -3.22
CA PHE A 106 12.85 -0.12 -4.58
C PHE A 106 12.75 1.08 -5.53
N LEU A 107 11.53 1.50 -5.90
CA LEU A 107 11.31 2.50 -6.97
C LEU A 107 11.99 3.85 -6.66
N GLY A 108 11.79 4.35 -5.45
CA GLY A 108 12.38 5.59 -4.95
C GLY A 108 13.90 5.53 -4.73
N LYS A 109 14.53 4.35 -4.75
CA LYS A 109 16.01 4.23 -4.79
C LYS A 109 16.49 4.16 -6.25
N THR A 110 15.82 3.36 -7.08
CA THR A 110 16.06 3.23 -8.53
C THR A 110 15.97 4.58 -9.26
N ALA A 111 15.03 5.45 -8.89
CA ALA A 111 14.93 6.81 -9.44
C ALA A 111 16.12 7.71 -9.04
N ARG A 112 16.69 7.52 -7.85
CA ARG A 112 17.85 8.29 -7.34
C ARG A 112 19.19 7.84 -7.95
N THR A 113 19.26 6.67 -8.58
CA THR A 113 20.46 6.18 -9.29
C THR A 113 20.62 6.72 -10.73
N GLY A 114 19.78 7.67 -11.15
CA GLY A 114 19.97 8.47 -12.37
C GLY A 114 19.21 7.97 -13.60
N PRO A 115 19.15 8.78 -14.69
CA PRO A 115 18.23 8.56 -15.81
C PRO A 115 18.53 7.29 -16.65
N SER A 116 19.75 6.75 -16.57
CA SER A 116 20.08 5.45 -17.19
C SER A 116 19.58 4.25 -16.38
N SER A 117 19.03 4.45 -15.17
CA SER A 117 18.33 3.43 -14.38
C SER A 117 16.90 3.18 -14.88
N ALA A 118 16.70 3.29 -16.19
CA ALA A 118 15.41 3.17 -16.86
C ALA A 118 14.83 1.77 -16.67
N ALA A 119 13.71 1.68 -15.95
CA ALA A 119 12.92 0.47 -15.72
C ALA A 119 13.77 -0.80 -15.48
N ALA A 120 14.38 -0.89 -14.29
CA ALA A 120 14.98 -2.14 -13.80
C ALA A 120 13.99 -3.29 -14.06
N PRO A 121 14.37 -4.31 -14.87
CA PRO A 121 13.42 -5.14 -15.59
C PRO A 121 12.47 -5.87 -14.64
N GLU A 122 11.18 -5.94 -14.99
CA GLU A 122 10.25 -6.70 -14.17
C GLU A 122 10.72 -8.17 -14.07
N PRO A 123 10.76 -8.74 -12.86
CA PRO A 123 11.09 -10.14 -12.70
C PRO A 123 10.00 -10.99 -13.34
N ASP A 124 10.36 -12.18 -13.83
CA ASP A 124 9.37 -13.08 -14.43
C ASP A 124 8.27 -13.43 -13.40
N LYS A 125 7.01 -13.22 -13.80
CA LYS A 125 5.83 -13.49 -12.98
C LYS A 125 5.75 -14.95 -12.53
N GLY A 126 6.25 -15.89 -13.33
CA GLY A 126 6.38 -17.31 -12.96
C GLY A 126 7.37 -17.52 -11.81
N ARG A 127 8.61 -17.04 -11.98
CA ARG A 127 9.67 -17.12 -10.95
C ARG A 127 9.26 -16.41 -9.66
N ALA A 128 8.78 -15.17 -9.74
CA ALA A 128 8.39 -14.38 -8.56
C ALA A 128 7.25 -15.05 -7.78
N ALA A 129 6.24 -15.61 -8.47
CA ALA A 129 5.16 -16.35 -7.82
C ALA A 129 5.64 -17.65 -7.15
N GLN A 130 6.54 -18.41 -7.80
CA GLN A 130 7.11 -19.63 -7.24
C GLN A 130 8.04 -19.34 -6.04
N ALA A 131 8.89 -18.32 -6.14
CA ALA A 131 9.74 -17.86 -5.03
C ALA A 131 8.93 -17.34 -3.83
N ALA A 132 7.84 -16.62 -4.05
CA ALA A 132 6.94 -16.17 -2.99
C ALA A 132 6.21 -17.35 -2.31
N LYS A 133 5.70 -18.31 -3.09
CA LYS A 133 5.12 -19.56 -2.56
C LYS A 133 6.11 -20.31 -1.68
N ASP A 134 7.35 -20.48 -2.14
CA ASP A 134 8.37 -21.22 -1.39
C ASP A 134 8.82 -20.46 -0.14
N ALA A 135 8.92 -19.12 -0.21
CA ALA A 135 9.16 -18.26 0.95
C ALA A 135 8.06 -18.37 2.02
N ILE A 136 6.78 -18.40 1.61
CA ILE A 136 5.64 -18.60 2.53
C ILE A 136 5.69 -20.00 3.16
N ASN A 137 5.84 -21.05 2.33
CA ASN A 137 5.82 -22.44 2.80
C ASN A 137 7.02 -22.77 3.72
N SER A 138 8.18 -22.18 3.47
CA SER A 138 9.38 -22.31 4.32
C SER A 138 9.42 -21.33 5.51
N ARG A 139 8.45 -20.40 5.61
CA ARG A 139 8.43 -19.30 6.60
C ARG A 139 9.72 -18.47 6.59
N SER A 140 10.25 -18.21 5.38
CA SER A 140 11.56 -17.61 5.14
C SER A 140 11.67 -16.20 5.71
N GLN A 141 12.45 -16.06 6.79
CA GLN A 141 12.66 -14.79 7.49
C GLN A 141 13.21 -13.68 6.57
N LYS A 142 13.87 -14.04 5.45
CA LYS A 142 14.33 -13.11 4.42
C LYS A 142 13.22 -12.14 4.02
N TYR A 143 12.00 -12.63 3.76
CA TYR A 143 10.88 -11.83 3.25
C TYR A 143 9.83 -11.47 4.32
N LEU A 144 10.03 -11.86 5.59
CA LEU A 144 9.13 -11.53 6.70
C LEU A 144 9.66 -10.36 7.54
N VAL A 145 10.96 -10.37 7.86
CA VAL A 145 11.68 -9.26 8.51
C VAL A 145 11.56 -7.93 7.74
N TYR A 146 10.84 -6.88 8.17
CA TYR A 146 11.16 -5.53 7.66
C TYR A 146 12.49 -5.06 8.26
N HIS A 147 13.43 -4.61 7.42
CA HIS A 147 14.67 -3.97 7.88
C HIS A 147 15.02 -2.85 6.89
N PRO A 148 15.00 -1.56 7.28
CA PRO A 148 15.22 -0.44 6.35
C PRO A 148 16.64 -0.40 5.77
N ASN A 149 17.60 -1.00 6.50
CA ASN A 149 19.02 -1.04 6.11
C ASN A 149 19.39 -2.32 5.32
N LYS A 150 18.42 -3.01 4.70
CA LYS A 150 18.69 -4.19 3.86
C LYS A 150 19.43 -3.80 2.59
N THR A 151 20.67 -4.27 2.47
CA THR A 151 21.51 -4.18 1.27
C THR A 151 21.49 -5.50 0.48
N GLY A 152 21.89 -5.46 -0.79
CA GLY A 152 22.01 -6.66 -1.64
C GLY A 152 20.70 -7.30 -2.07
N TRP A 153 19.56 -6.61 -1.96
CA TRP A 153 18.29 -7.04 -2.53
C TRP A 153 18.24 -6.77 -4.03
N THR A 154 17.74 -7.75 -4.78
CA THR A 154 17.48 -7.63 -6.23
C THR A 154 16.08 -7.05 -6.48
N ALA A 155 15.81 -6.62 -7.72
CA ALA A 155 14.45 -6.26 -8.13
C ALA A 155 13.45 -7.40 -7.84
N GLU A 156 13.85 -8.66 -8.08
CA GLU A 156 13.03 -9.84 -7.80
C GLU A 156 12.73 -9.99 -6.30
N ASP A 157 13.68 -9.69 -5.41
CA ASP A 157 13.47 -9.73 -3.96
C ASP A 157 12.41 -8.74 -3.47
N HIS A 158 12.36 -7.53 -4.03
CA HIS A 158 11.35 -6.54 -3.67
C HIS A 158 9.95 -6.95 -4.13
N HIS A 159 9.81 -7.52 -5.33
CA HIS A 159 8.51 -8.02 -5.81
C HIS A 159 8.07 -9.25 -4.99
N VAL A 160 8.99 -10.17 -4.68
CA VAL A 160 8.72 -11.34 -3.82
C VAL A 160 8.32 -10.90 -2.40
N ARG A 161 8.98 -9.91 -1.79
CA ARG A 161 8.58 -9.34 -0.48
C ARG A 161 7.13 -8.83 -0.51
N PHE A 162 6.76 -8.02 -1.50
CA PHE A 162 5.39 -7.51 -1.61
C PHE A 162 4.37 -8.66 -1.67
N ILE A 163 4.62 -9.66 -2.53
CA ILE A 163 3.73 -10.82 -2.69
C ILE A 163 3.64 -11.64 -1.39
N VAL A 164 4.76 -11.87 -0.70
CA VAL A 164 4.79 -12.62 0.56
C VAL A 164 4.00 -11.92 1.66
N THR A 165 4.22 -10.61 1.88
CA THR A 165 3.50 -9.84 2.92
C THR A 165 2.00 -9.81 2.64
N VAL A 166 1.61 -9.38 1.43
CA VAL A 166 0.20 -9.22 1.06
C VAL A 166 -0.56 -10.55 1.17
N ILE A 167 0.05 -11.69 0.81
CA ILE A 167 -0.62 -12.99 0.96
C ILE A 167 -0.78 -13.38 2.43
N GLN A 168 0.26 -13.23 3.27
CA GLN A 168 0.18 -13.68 4.66
C GLN A 168 -0.82 -12.85 5.48
N ASP A 169 -0.83 -11.52 5.34
CA ASP A 169 -1.79 -10.66 6.04
C ASP A 169 -3.23 -10.96 5.62
N ASN A 170 -3.45 -11.28 4.35
CA ASN A 170 -4.77 -11.63 3.81
C ASN A 170 -5.20 -13.07 4.15
N MET A 171 -4.28 -14.00 4.37
CA MET A 171 -4.58 -15.31 4.99
C MET A 171 -4.99 -15.15 6.46
N LEU A 172 -4.30 -14.30 7.23
CA LEU A 172 -4.70 -13.96 8.61
C LEU A 172 -6.08 -13.29 8.66
N ARG A 173 -6.41 -12.48 7.65
CA ARG A 173 -7.73 -11.84 7.48
C ARG A 173 -8.79 -12.70 6.78
N SER A 174 -8.50 -13.98 6.52
CA SER A 174 -9.42 -14.94 5.89
C SER A 174 -9.95 -14.56 4.49
N LEU A 175 -9.20 -13.74 3.72
CA LEU A 175 -9.46 -13.53 2.29
C LEU A 175 -9.20 -14.81 1.48
N TRP A 176 -8.20 -15.59 1.93
CA TRP A 176 -7.91 -16.95 1.45
C TRP A 176 -7.76 -17.89 2.64
N SER A 177 -8.45 -19.03 2.62
CA SER A 177 -8.23 -20.08 3.60
C SER A 177 -6.90 -20.84 3.35
N GLU A 178 -6.36 -21.51 4.37
CA GLU A 178 -5.24 -22.44 4.18
C GLU A 178 -5.55 -23.54 3.13
N SER A 179 -6.81 -23.94 3.01
CA SER A 179 -7.26 -24.97 2.06
C SER A 179 -7.15 -24.47 0.61
N GLU A 180 -7.44 -23.19 0.38
CA GLU A 180 -7.27 -22.54 -0.91
C GLU A 180 -5.80 -22.26 -1.21
N TRP A 181 -5.03 -21.75 -0.24
CA TRP A 181 -3.58 -21.60 -0.39
C TRP A 181 -2.91 -22.91 -0.83
N LYS A 182 -3.17 -24.01 -0.11
CA LYS A 182 -2.60 -25.34 -0.42
C LYS A 182 -2.97 -25.87 -1.83
N LYS A 183 -4.05 -25.36 -2.44
CA LYS A 183 -4.52 -25.76 -3.79
C LYS A 183 -4.14 -24.78 -4.90
N LYS A 184 -4.06 -23.47 -4.61
CA LYS A 184 -3.98 -22.37 -5.58
C LYS A 184 -2.79 -21.42 -5.34
N ALA A 185 -1.81 -21.79 -4.52
CA ALA A 185 -0.70 -20.92 -4.10
C ALA A 185 -0.03 -20.13 -5.25
N ILE A 186 0.22 -20.78 -6.39
CA ILE A 186 0.82 -20.13 -7.57
C ILE A 186 -0.11 -19.11 -8.20
N ASP A 187 -1.40 -19.40 -8.32
CA ASP A 187 -2.34 -18.52 -9.01
C ASP A 187 -2.71 -17.33 -8.12
N ILE A 188 -2.79 -17.53 -6.80
CA ILE A 188 -2.87 -16.45 -5.81
C ILE A 188 -1.62 -15.55 -5.89
N ALA A 189 -0.42 -16.14 -5.94
CA ALA A 189 0.82 -15.36 -6.05
C ALA A 189 0.97 -14.61 -7.38
N LYS A 190 0.47 -15.17 -8.50
CA LYS A 190 0.35 -14.45 -9.77
C LYS A 190 -0.68 -13.32 -9.72
N ALA A 191 -1.82 -13.51 -9.05
CA ALA A 191 -2.83 -12.46 -8.90
C ALA A 191 -2.30 -11.28 -8.08
N VAL A 192 -1.53 -11.54 -7.02
CA VAL A 192 -0.87 -10.48 -6.22
C VAL A 192 0.30 -9.83 -6.97
N PHE A 193 0.96 -10.53 -7.90
CA PHE A 193 1.90 -9.91 -8.85
C PHE A 193 1.17 -8.91 -9.77
N GLU A 194 0.02 -9.27 -10.35
CA GLU A 194 -0.77 -8.34 -11.18
C GLU A 194 -1.23 -7.10 -10.40
N VAL A 195 -1.62 -7.26 -9.13
CA VAL A 195 -1.93 -6.14 -8.22
C VAL A 195 -0.74 -5.19 -8.08
N LEU A 196 0.49 -5.71 -7.98
CA LEU A 196 1.70 -4.88 -7.92
C LEU A 196 1.92 -4.11 -9.24
N CYS A 197 1.74 -4.76 -10.39
CA CYS A 197 1.83 -4.11 -11.70
C CYS A 197 0.76 -3.01 -11.88
N PHE A 198 -0.48 -3.25 -11.43
CA PHE A 198 -1.56 -2.27 -11.43
C PHE A 198 -1.26 -1.06 -10.54
N LEU A 199 -0.75 -1.29 -9.32
CA LEU A 199 -0.33 -0.22 -8.41
C LEU A 199 0.81 0.63 -9.00
N LYS A 200 1.78 0.01 -9.69
CA LYS A 200 2.82 0.72 -10.44
C LYS A 200 2.21 1.58 -11.57
N ALA A 201 1.37 0.99 -12.41
CA ALA A 201 0.75 1.68 -13.55
C ALA A 201 -0.12 2.87 -13.11
N THR A 202 -0.98 2.69 -12.11
CA THR A 202 -1.85 3.74 -11.59
C THR A 202 -1.08 4.85 -10.87
N PHE A 203 -0.01 4.54 -10.15
CA PHE A 203 0.82 5.55 -9.48
C PHE A 203 1.51 6.51 -10.48
N TYR A 204 2.12 5.98 -11.54
CA TYR A 204 2.79 6.82 -12.55
C TYR A 204 1.84 7.73 -13.32
N VAL A 205 0.57 7.37 -13.47
CA VAL A 205 -0.45 8.25 -14.08
C VAL A 205 -0.75 9.48 -13.21
N VAL A 206 -0.72 9.34 -11.89
CA VAL A 206 -0.91 10.47 -10.95
C VAL A 206 0.31 11.38 -10.95
N ASP A 207 1.52 10.82 -10.88
CA ASP A 207 2.79 11.57 -10.81
C ASP A 207 3.07 12.37 -12.11
N GLN A 208 2.54 11.92 -13.25
CA GLN A 208 2.60 12.65 -14.52
C GLN A 208 1.64 13.85 -14.61
N HIS A 209 0.63 13.97 -13.73
CA HIS A 209 -0.36 15.04 -13.74
C HIS A 209 -0.49 15.71 -12.35
N PRO A 210 0.59 16.31 -11.82
CA PRO A 210 0.52 17.04 -10.55
C PRO A 210 -0.43 18.24 -10.66
N PRO A 211 -1.18 18.59 -9.60
CA PRO A 211 -2.10 19.72 -9.62
C PRO A 211 -1.35 21.04 -9.86
N SER A 212 -1.54 21.64 -11.04
CA SER A 212 -0.93 22.91 -11.43
C SER A 212 -1.63 24.07 -10.73
N TYR A 213 -1.05 24.53 -9.62
CA TYR A 213 -1.48 25.76 -8.94
C TYR A 213 -1.05 27.00 -9.75
N SER A 214 -1.91 27.45 -10.66
CA SER A 214 -1.81 28.79 -11.24
C SER A 214 -2.08 29.85 -10.16
N GLN A 215 -1.19 30.84 -10.04
CA GLN A 215 -1.42 32.08 -9.29
C GLN A 215 -2.10 33.12 -10.19
#